data_AF-X0UDA6-F1
#
_entry.id   AF-X0UDA6-F1
#
_cell.length_a   1.000
_cell.length_b   1.000
_cell.length_c   1.000
_cell.angle_alpha   90.00
_cell.angle_beta   90.00
_cell.angle_gamma   90.00
#
_symmetry.space_group_name_H-M   'P 1'
#
loop_
_entity.id
_entity.type
_entity.pdbx_description
1 polymer ?
#
loop_
_entity_poly.entity_id
_entity_poly.type
_entity_poly.pdbx_seq_one_letter_code
_entity_poly.pdbx_strand_id
1 'polypeptide(L)' 'MGCVGGLDRTAVFGAGPIGLGIVAMLKHMGAAEIVVSEPLAYRRDLARRLGATHTVDPTIDDPVAFLLDITS' A
#
# COMPACT_ATOMS: atom_id res chain seq x y z
N MET A 1 11.91 -17.68 2.21
CA MET A 1 11.90 -16.32 1.64
C MET A 1 10.53 -15.73 1.95
N GLY A 2 10.50 -14.78 2.90
CA GLY A 2 9.31 -14.01 3.27
C GLY A 2 8.38 -14.63 4.32
N CYS A 3 8.11 -13.91 5.40
CA CYS A 3 7.06 -14.21 6.37
C CYS A 3 5.69 -13.63 5.99
N VAL A 4 5.57 -12.91 4.86
CA VAL A 4 4.31 -12.32 4.42
C VAL A 4 3.45 -13.41 3.77
N GLY A 5 2.39 -13.81 4.47
CA GLY A 5 1.43 -14.82 4.06
C GLY A 5 0.33 -14.25 3.17
N GLY A 6 -0.40 -15.16 2.50
CA GLY A 6 -1.48 -14.82 1.58
C GLY A 6 -2.71 -14.13 2.19
N LEU A 7 -2.72 -13.93 3.51
CA LEU A 7 -3.77 -13.24 4.26
C LEU A 7 -3.29 -11.94 4.90
N ASP A 8 -2.01 -11.59 4.72
CA ASP A 8 -1.45 -10.43 5.37
C ASP A 8 -1.93 -9.14 4.72
N ARG A 9 -2.35 -8.22 5.58
CA ARG A 9 -2.67 -6.83 5.23
C ARG A 9 -1.43 -5.98 5.52
N THR A 10 -0.95 -5.25 4.52
CA THR A 10 0.30 -4.48 4.60
C THR A 10 0.07 -3.02 4.26
N ALA A 11 0.75 -2.13 4.97
CA ALA A 11 0.72 -0.69 4.73
C ALA A 11 2.11 -0.18 4.34
N VAL A 12 2.18 0.59 3.26
CA VAL A 12 3.40 1.25 2.77
C VAL A 12 3.21 2.76 2.84
N PHE A 13 4.06 3.43 3.61
CA PHE A 13 4.05 4.88 3.72
C PHE A 13 5.07 5.48 2.75
N GLY A 14 4.57 6.20 1.75
CA GLY A 14 5.34 6.79 0.66
C GLY A 14 5.48 5.87 -0.55
N ALA A 15 5.16 6.40 -1.73
CA ALA A 15 5.31 5.72 -3.02
C ALA A 15 6.47 6.32 -3.83
N GLY A 16 7.62 6.52 -3.18
CA GLY A 16 8.90 6.76 -3.84
C GLY A 16 9.43 5.49 -4.53
N PRO A 17 10.60 5.54 -5.18
CA PRO A 17 11.18 4.39 -5.89
C PRO A 17 11.27 3.13 -5.03
N ILE A 18 11.65 3.28 -3.76
CA ILE A 18 11.74 2.19 -2.79
C ILE A 18 10.34 1.65 -2.45
N GLY A 19 9.39 2.53 -2.12
CA GLY A 19 8.02 2.15 -1.78
C GLY A 19 7.32 1.41 -2.93
N LEU A 20 7.52 1.87 -4.17
CA LEU A 20 7.01 1.21 -5.36
C LEU A 20 7.63 -0.18 -5.57
N GLY A 21 8.93 -0.32 -5.31
CA GLY A 21 9.60 -1.63 -5.31
C GLY A 21 9.04 -2.57 -4.25
N ILE A 22 8.75 -2.06 -3.06
CA ILE A 22 8.11 -2.82 -1.96
C ILE A 22 6.70 -3.25 -2.36
N VAL A 23 5.89 -2.38 -2.95
CA VAL A 23 4.54 -2.72 -3.43
C VAL A 23 4.59 -3.87 -4.44
N ALA A 24 5.50 -3.80 -5.42
CA ALA A 24 5.68 -4.86 -6.40
C ALA A 24 6.13 -6.18 -5.74
N MET A 25 7.03 -6.11 -4.76
CA MET A 25 7.48 -7.26 -3.99
C MET A 25 6.33 -7.88 -3.18
N LEU A 26 5.57 -7.08 -2.44
CA LEU A 26 4.43 -7.53 -1.64
C LEU A 26 3.37 -8.21 -2.52
N LYS A 27 3.11 -7.65 -3.71
CA LYS A 27 2.21 -8.27 -4.68
C LYS A 27 2.72 -9.62 -5.16
N HIS A 28 4.02 -9.73 -5.43
CA HIS A 28 4.66 -10.98 -5.84
C HIS A 28 4.67 -12.03 -4.72
N MET A 29 4.79 -11.59 -3.46
CA MET A 29 4.72 -12.46 -2.27
C MET A 29 3.31 -12.95 -1.97
N GLY A 30 2.28 -12.38 -2.61
CA GLY A 30 0.90 -12.79 -2.45
C GLY A 30 0.16 -12.10 -1.30
N ALA A 31 0.61 -10.93 -0.83
CA ALA A 31 -0.13 -10.15 0.16
C ALA A 31 -1.58 -9.93 -0.29
N ALA A 32 -2.54 -10.17 0.61
CA ALA A 32 -3.97 -10.02 0.32
C ALA A 32 -4.31 -8.56 0.06
N GLU A 33 -3.79 -7.67 0.91
CA GLU A 33 -4.04 -6.24 0.84
C GLU A 33 -2.74 -5.45 0.99
N ILE A 34 -2.60 -4.43 0.14
CA ILE A 34 -1.47 -3.53 0.09
C ILE A 34 -2.03 -2.10 0.04
N VAL A 35 -1.99 -1.43 1.19
CA VAL A 35 -2.43 -0.05 1.36
C VAL A 35 -1.24 0.87 1.21
N VAL A 36 -1.33 1.90 0.37
CA VAL A 36 -0.23 2.86 0.15
C VAL A 36 -0.65 4.27 0.50
N SER A 37 0.04 4.90 1.45
CA SER A 37 -0.16 6.29 1.82
C SER A 37 0.80 7.18 1.05
N GLU A 38 0.29 8.02 0.15
CA GLU A 38 1.10 8.92 -0.67
C GLU A 38 0.31 10.16 -1.09
N PRO A 39 0.81 11.38 -0.85
CA PRO A 39 0.10 12.59 -1.23
C PRO A 39 0.00 12.79 -2.75
N LEU A 40 1.08 12.48 -3.49
CA LEU A 40 1.12 12.78 -4.91
C LEU A 40 0.28 11.79 -5.72
N ALA A 41 -0.79 12.28 -6.35
CA ALA A 41 -1.73 11.46 -7.12
C ALA A 41 -1.05 10.58 -8.18
N TYR A 42 -0.06 11.11 -8.92
CA TYR A 42 0.65 10.35 -9.94
C TYR A 42 1.43 9.15 -9.37
N ARG A 43 1.93 9.26 -8.13
CA ARG A 43 2.65 8.17 -7.45
C ARG A 43 1.68 7.14 -6.88
N ARG A 44 0.50 7.57 -6.40
CA ARG A 44 -0.60 6.66 -6.02
C ARG A 44 -1.07 5.82 -7.20
N ASP A 45 -1.25 6.44 -8.37
CA ASP A 45 -1.62 5.72 -9.58
C ASP A 45 -0.55 4.70 -10.00
N LEU A 46 0.74 5.05 -9.85
CA LEU A 46 1.82 4.11 -10.12
C LEU A 46 1.82 2.96 -9.11
N ALA A 47 1.58 3.22 -7.82
CA ALA A 47 1.45 2.19 -6.80
C ALA A 47 0.29 1.22 -7.10
N ARG A 48 -0.87 1.74 -7.53
CA ARG A 48 -2.00 0.90 -7.98
C ARG A 48 -1.62 -0.01 -9.14
N ARG A 49 -0.93 0.52 -10.16
CA ARG A 49 -0.46 -0.26 -11.31
C ARG A 49 0.53 -1.36 -10.92
N LEU A 50 1.31 -1.16 -9.85
CA LEU A 50 2.27 -2.14 -9.35
C LEU A 50 1.67 -3.18 -8.40
N GLY A 51 0.43 -3.01 -7.96
CA GLY A 51 -0.28 -4.01 -7.16
C GLY A 51 -0.86 -3.52 -5.84
N ALA A 52 -0.80 -2.23 -5.53
CA ALA A 52 -1.50 -1.67 -4.38
C ALA A 52 -3.02 -1.87 -4.53
N THR A 53 -3.66 -2.44 -3.52
CA THR A 53 -5.12 -2.62 -3.49
C THR A 53 -5.83 -1.33 -3.08
N HIS A 54 -5.24 -0.58 -2.15
CA HIS A 54 -5.75 0.70 -1.69
C HIS A 54 -4.67 1.76 -1.68
N THR A 55 -5.06 3.01 -1.90
CA THR A 55 -4.16 4.16 -1.82
C THR A 55 -4.87 5.31 -1.13
N VAL A 56 -4.19 5.98 -0.21
CA VAL A 56 -4.74 7.08 0.60
C VAL A 56 -3.88 8.34 0.46
N ASP A 57 -4.51 9.50 0.49
CA ASP A 57 -3.81 10.79 0.57
C ASP A 57 -3.68 11.21 2.03
N PRO A 58 -2.49 11.12 2.66
CA PRO A 58 -2.34 11.52 4.06
C PRO A 58 -2.49 13.03 4.31
N THR A 59 -2.62 13.85 3.26
CA THR A 59 -2.81 15.31 3.40
C THR A 59 -4.28 15.73 3.38
N ILE A 60 -5.17 14.82 2.98
CA ILE A 60 -6.61 15.07 2.86
C ILE A 60 -7.40 14.10 3.76
N ASP A 61 -6.95 12.84 3.83
CA ASP A 61 -7.57 11.78 4.61
C ASP A 61 -6.80 11.53 5.91
N ASP A 62 -7.48 11.14 6.99
CA ASP A 62 -6.82 10.62 8.19
C ASP A 62 -6.33 9.18 7.91
N PRO A 63 -5.00 8.95 7.79
CA PRO A 63 -4.48 7.64 7.46
C PRO A 63 -4.74 6.61 8.57
N VAL A 64 -4.90 7.05 9.82
CA VAL A 64 -5.17 6.14 10.96
C VAL A 64 -6.62 5.67 10.91
N ALA A 65 -7.56 6.58 10.67
CA ALA A 65 -8.98 6.23 10.51
C ALA A 65 -9.19 5.30 9.32
N PHE A 66 -8.53 5.56 8.19
CA PHE A 66 -8.61 4.71 7.00
C PHE A 66 -8.04 3.31 7.26
N LEU A 67 -6.88 3.21 7.91
CA LEU A 67 -6.30 1.90 8.24
C LEU A 67 -7.20 1.09 9.18
N LEU A 68 -7.83 1.73 10.17
CA LEU A 68 -8.79 1.08 11.08
C LEU A 68 -10.04 0.54 10.34
N ASP A 69 -10.57 1.29 9.38
CA ASP A 69 -11.72 0.88 8.57
C ASP A 69 -11.41 -0.37 7.72
N ILE A 70 -10.21 -0.42 7.13
CA ILE A 70 -9.79 -1.55 6.28
C ILE A 70 -9.31 -2.76 7.09
N THR A 71 -8.82 -2.55 8.32
CA THR A 71 -8.25 -3.63 9.17
C THR A 71 -9.27 -4.31 10.09
N SER A 72 -10.55 -3.95 10.01
CA SER A 72 -11.64 -4.62 10.73
C SER A 72 -12.04 -5.97 10.14
#